data_AF-A0A2N5J7T8-F1
#
_entry.id   AF-A0A2N5J7T8-F1
#
_cell.length_a   1.000
_cell.length_b   1.000
_cell.length_c   1.000
_cell.angle_alpha   90.00
_cell.angle_beta   90.00
_cell.angle_gamma   90.00
#
_symmetry.space_group_name_H-M   'P 1'
#
loop_
_entity.id
_entity.type
_entity.pdbx_description
1 polymer ?
#
loop_
_entity_poly.entity_id
_entity_poly.type
_entity_poly.pdbx_seq_one_letter_code
_entity_poly.pdbx_strand_id
1 'polypeptide(L)'
;MLPINEQIRAYDELMDDVTGYIVGYWEDAAAGRPYHAIHHPGHTARDMASDYMTERYRDWLEGMQEEDPAKFARYAALGEGDDPVGAAMDACDRMFDRIWPRTTGDDPNR
;
A
#
# COMPACT_ATOMS: atom_id res chain seq x y z
N MET A 1 4.84 8.84 19.38
CA MET A 1 5.36 7.46 19.28
C MET A 1 4.41 6.55 20.04
N LEU A 2 3.84 5.55 19.37
CA LEU A 2 2.85 4.63 19.95
C LEU A 2 3.50 3.69 20.99
N PRO A 3 2.76 3.21 22.02
CA PRO A 3 3.17 2.07 22.84
C PRO A 3 3.44 0.82 21.99
N ILE A 4 4.38 -0.04 22.42
CA ILE A 4 4.81 -1.23 21.66
C ILE A 4 3.64 -2.12 21.25
N ASN A 5 2.70 -2.40 22.16
CA ASN A 5 1.54 -3.24 21.86
C ASN A 5 0.61 -2.62 20.82
N GLU A 6 0.52 -1.28 20.80
CA GLU A 6 -0.27 -0.56 19.79
C GLU A 6 0.45 -0.50 18.45
N GLN A 7 1.78 -0.42 18.43
CA GLN A 7 2.57 -0.55 17.21
C GLN A 7 2.39 -1.92 16.57
N ILE A 8 2.48 -3.00 17.35
CA ILE A 8 2.29 -4.38 16.86
C ILE A 8 0.89 -4.52 16.26
N ARG A 9 -0.13 -4.09 16.99
CA ARG A 9 -1.51 -4.14 16.51
C ARG A 9 -1.70 -3.32 15.22
N ALA A 10 -1.20 -2.09 15.19
CA ALA A 10 -1.31 -1.24 14.01
C ALA A 10 -0.59 -1.84 12.80
N TYR A 11 0.55 -2.50 13.03
CA TYR A 11 1.31 -3.18 11.99
C TYR A 11 0.56 -4.39 11.44
N ASP A 12 -0.03 -5.22 12.30
CA ASP A 12 -0.84 -6.37 11.88
C ASP A 12 -2.10 -5.92 11.12
N GLU A 13 -2.81 -4.90 11.64
CA GLU A 13 -3.98 -4.30 10.96
C GLU A 13 -3.60 -3.75 9.57
N LEU A 14 -2.48 -3.04 9.47
CA LEU A 14 -1.99 -2.48 8.21
C LEU A 14 -1.56 -3.58 7.22
N MET A 15 -0.94 -4.66 7.72
CA MET A 15 -0.56 -5.81 6.89
C MET A 15 -1.78 -6.47 6.26
N ASP A 16 -2.84 -6.68 7.04
CA ASP A 16 -4.10 -7.25 6.56
C ASP A 16 -4.76 -6.35 5.51
N ASP A 17 -4.86 -5.05 5.78
CA ASP A 17 -5.45 -4.08 4.85
C ASP A 17 -4.67 -4.03 3.52
N VAL A 18 -3.34 -3.89 3.58
CA VAL A 18 -2.49 -3.84 2.38
C VAL A 18 -2.57 -5.16 1.61
N THR A 19 -2.59 -6.31 2.29
CA THR A 19 -2.79 -7.61 1.64
C THR A 19 -4.13 -7.66 0.90
N GLY A 20 -5.20 -7.12 1.49
CA GLY A 20 -6.50 -7.00 0.85
C GLY A 20 -6.45 -6.21 -0.46
N TYR A 21 -5.73 -5.08 -0.49
CA TYR A 21 -5.53 -4.29 -1.70
C TYR A 21 -4.73 -5.04 -2.78
N ILE A 22 -3.67 -5.78 -2.40
CA ILE A 22 -2.90 -6.62 -3.31
C ILE A 22 -3.81 -7.68 -3.95
N VAL A 23 -4.64 -8.35 -3.14
CA VAL A 23 -5.59 -9.36 -3.64
C VAL A 23 -6.62 -8.73 -4.59
N GLY A 24 -7.21 -7.59 -4.20
CA GLY A 24 -8.18 -6.88 -5.03
C GLY A 24 -7.63 -6.49 -6.41
N TYR A 25 -6.37 -6.05 -6.48
CA TYR A 25 -5.69 -5.80 -7.77
C TYR A 25 -5.67 -7.05 -8.67
N TRP A 26 -5.36 -8.23 -8.11
CA TRP A 26 -5.32 -9.46 -8.89
C TRP A 26 -6.68 -9.96 -9.31
N GLU A 27 -7.70 -9.77 -8.48
CA GLU A 27 -9.08 -10.08 -8.84
C GLU A 27 -9.56 -9.20 -10.01
N ASP A 28 -9.24 -7.90 -9.99
CA ASP A 28 -9.53 -6.98 -11.09
C ASP A 28 -8.78 -7.36 -12.36
N ALA A 29 -7.50 -7.71 -12.24
CA ALA A 29 -6.69 -8.18 -13.37
C ALA A 29 -7.25 -9.49 -13.97
N ALA A 30 -7.61 -10.46 -13.13
CA ALA A 30 -8.22 -11.72 -13.54
C ALA A 30 -9.59 -11.53 -14.20
N ALA A 31 -10.35 -10.50 -13.78
CA ALA A 31 -11.61 -10.10 -14.40
C ALA A 31 -11.44 -9.35 -15.74
N GLY A 32 -10.22 -9.25 -16.27
CA GLY A 32 -9.93 -8.55 -17.52
C GLY A 32 -9.99 -7.04 -17.39
N ARG A 33 -9.88 -6.51 -16.16
CA ARG A 33 -9.78 -5.08 -15.85
C ARG A 33 -8.42 -4.76 -15.26
N PRO A 34 -7.30 -5.24 -15.85
CA PRO A 34 -6.02 -4.99 -15.26
C PRO A 34 -5.78 -3.48 -15.30
N TYR A 35 -5.64 -2.89 -14.11
CA TYR A 35 -5.47 -1.46 -13.96
C TYR A 35 -4.27 -1.02 -14.83
N HIS A 36 -4.52 -0.15 -15.81
CA HIS A 36 -3.54 0.34 -16.78
C HIS A 36 -2.72 -0.68 -17.61
N ALA A 37 -2.92 -2.00 -17.50
CA ALA A 37 -1.96 -3.00 -18.02
C ALA A 37 -1.84 -3.12 -19.55
N ILE A 38 -2.59 -2.34 -20.32
CA ILE A 38 -2.49 -2.37 -21.78
C ILE A 38 -1.23 -1.61 -22.25
N HIS A 39 -0.60 -0.72 -21.45
CA HIS A 39 0.47 0.16 -21.94
C HIS A 39 1.62 0.53 -20.95
N HIS A 40 2.32 -0.45 -20.37
CA HIS A 40 3.59 -0.16 -19.65
C HIS A 40 4.75 -1.08 -20.07
N PRO A 41 5.40 -0.83 -21.23
CA PRO A 41 6.66 -1.48 -21.55
C PRO A 41 7.68 -1.25 -20.43
N GLY A 42 8.25 -2.32 -19.87
CA GLY A 42 9.27 -2.24 -18.82
C GLY A 42 8.74 -2.18 -17.39
N HIS A 43 7.44 -2.36 -17.13
CA HIS A 43 6.91 -2.48 -15.77
C HIS A 43 6.62 -3.95 -15.46
N THR A 44 7.03 -4.41 -14.27
CA THR A 44 6.67 -5.73 -13.77
C THR A 44 5.22 -5.73 -13.25
N ALA A 45 4.66 -6.93 -13.03
CA ALA A 45 3.36 -7.07 -12.36
C ALA A 45 3.33 -6.39 -10.99
N ARG A 46 4.47 -6.38 -10.30
CA ARG A 46 4.64 -5.72 -9.02
C ARG A 46 4.61 -4.20 -9.15
N ASP A 47 5.29 -3.64 -10.16
CA ASP A 47 5.28 -2.18 -10.39
C ASP A 47 3.86 -1.70 -10.72
N MET A 48 3.14 -2.43 -11.57
CA MET A 48 1.73 -2.11 -11.87
C MET A 48 0.83 -2.20 -10.63
N ALA A 49 1.04 -3.20 -9.76
CA ALA A 49 0.30 -3.32 -8.51
C ALA A 49 0.63 -2.17 -7.54
N SER A 50 1.91 -1.77 -7.46
CA SER A 50 2.37 -0.64 -6.65
C SER A 50 1.71 0.66 -7.10
N ASP A 51 1.73 0.94 -8.40
CA ASP A 51 1.12 2.15 -8.98
C ASP A 51 -0.39 2.20 -8.68
N TYR A 52 -1.10 1.07 -8.89
CA TYR A 52 -2.51 0.95 -8.51
C TYR A 52 -2.76 1.25 -7.03
N MET A 53 -1.92 0.69 -6.16
CA MET A 53 -2.07 0.84 -4.71
C MET A 53 -1.79 2.27 -4.24
N THR A 54 -0.73 2.91 -4.74
CA THR A 54 -0.42 4.31 -4.42
C THR A 54 -1.58 5.25 -4.75
N GLU A 55 -2.24 5.05 -5.91
CA GLU A 55 -3.40 5.84 -6.29
C GLU A 55 -4.61 5.61 -5.37
N ARG A 56 -4.87 4.35 -4.99
CA ARG A 56 -6.01 4.00 -4.14
C ARG A 56 -5.81 4.32 -2.66
N TYR A 57 -4.58 4.24 -2.16
CA TYR A 57 -4.30 4.47 -0.75
C TYR A 57 -4.58 5.91 -0.35
N ARG A 58 -4.30 6.88 -1.22
CA ARG A 58 -4.60 8.28 -0.90
C ARG A 58 -6.09 8.48 -0.62
N ASP A 59 -6.95 8.10 -1.57
CA ASP A 59 -8.40 8.25 -1.41
C ASP A 59 -8.94 7.46 -0.20
N TRP A 60 -8.41 6.25 0.00
CA TRP A 60 -8.77 5.41 1.14
C TRP A 60 -8.36 6.00 2.49
N LEU A 61 -7.15 6.55 2.59
CA LEU A 61 -6.63 7.16 3.81
C LEU A 61 -7.35 8.47 4.12
N GLU A 62 -7.69 9.26 3.11
CA GLU A 62 -8.52 10.46 3.26
C GLU A 62 -9.92 10.09 3.78
N GLY A 63 -10.57 9.06 3.23
CA GLY A 63 -11.83 8.54 3.76
C GLY A 63 -11.68 7.99 5.19
N MET A 64 -10.61 7.25 5.47
CA MET A 64 -10.34 6.72 6.80
C MET A 64 -10.13 7.84 7.83
N GLN A 65 -9.50 8.95 7.46
CA GLN A 65 -9.30 10.09 8.34
C GLN A 65 -10.64 10.65 8.85
N GLU A 66 -11.69 10.62 8.02
CA GLU A 66 -13.04 11.05 8.39
C GLU A 66 -13.80 9.98 9.17
N GLU A 67 -13.72 8.72 8.75
CA GLU A 67 -14.51 7.60 9.28
C GLU A 67 -13.94 6.99 10.57
N ASP A 68 -12.62 6.78 10.63
CA ASP A 68 -11.89 6.23 11.76
C ASP A 68 -10.55 6.96 11.95
N PRO A 69 -10.59 8.21 12.48
CA PRO A 69 -9.39 9.01 12.68
C PRO A 69 -8.38 8.34 13.63
N ALA A 70 -8.83 7.44 14.51
CA ALA A 70 -7.95 6.73 15.43
C ALA A 70 -7.14 5.65 14.69
N LYS A 71 -7.75 4.91 13.76
CA LYS A 71 -7.05 3.96 12.89
C LYS A 71 -6.08 4.68 11.96
N PHE A 72 -6.53 5.76 11.33
CA PHE A 72 -5.67 6.61 10.51
C PHE A 72 -4.44 7.10 11.28
N ALA A 73 -4.62 7.65 12.49
CA ALA A 73 -3.51 8.14 13.31
C ALA A 73 -2.52 7.02 13.70
N ARG A 74 -2.99 5.78 13.88
CA ARG A 74 -2.11 4.63 14.11
C ARG A 74 -1.25 4.32 12.89
N TYR A 75 -1.82 4.36 11.70
CA TYR A 75 -1.10 4.11 10.45
C TYR A 75 -0.07 5.21 10.16
N ALA A 76 -0.47 6.47 10.31
CA ALA A 76 0.44 7.61 10.17
C ALA A 76 1.63 7.53 11.14
N ALA A 77 1.43 6.97 12.34
CA ALA A 77 2.50 6.80 13.33
C ALA A 77 3.51 5.69 13.00
N LEU A 78 3.23 4.84 12.00
CA LEU A 78 4.15 3.78 11.54
C LEU A 78 5.09 4.25 10.42
N GLY A 79 4.76 5.34 9.73
CA GLY A 79 5.53 5.84 8.60
C GLY A 79 6.20 7.18 8.87
N GLU A 80 6.88 7.66 7.83
CA GLU A 80 7.64 8.90 7.79
C GLU A 80 7.06 9.80 6.69
N GLY A 81 6.60 10.99 7.05
CA GLY A 81 6.03 11.94 6.07
C GLY A 81 5.86 13.34 6.64
N ASP A 82 5.76 14.32 5.75
CA ASP A 82 5.65 15.74 6.11
C ASP A 82 4.27 16.11 6.66
N ASP A 83 3.25 15.31 6.33
CA ASP A 83 1.89 15.42 6.84
C ASP A 83 1.33 14.02 7.21
N PRO A 84 0.23 13.93 7.97
CA PRO A 84 -0.31 12.65 8.42
C PRO A 84 -0.71 11.69 7.29
N VAL A 85 -1.20 12.21 6.16
CA VAL A 85 -1.58 11.37 5.00
C VAL A 85 -0.31 10.84 4.34
N GLY A 86 0.69 11.70 4.13
CA GLY A 86 2.00 11.30 3.63
C GLY A 86 2.68 10.25 4.50
N ALA A 87 2.61 10.39 5.83
CA ALA A 87 3.17 9.40 6.76
C ALA A 87 2.41 8.07 6.70
N ALA A 88 1.08 8.09 6.58
CA ALA A 88 0.29 6.87 6.43
C ALA A 88 0.53 6.21 5.06
N MET A 89 0.72 6.99 4.00
CA MET A 89 1.12 6.49 2.68
C MET A 89 2.48 5.79 2.72
N ASP A 90 3.50 6.41 3.33
CA ASP A 90 4.83 5.78 3.52
C ASP A 90 4.72 4.47 4.31
N ALA A 91 3.87 4.41 5.34
CA ALA A 91 3.62 3.16 6.06
C ALA A 91 3.02 2.08 5.16
N CYS A 92 2.07 2.44 4.28
CA CYS A 92 1.46 1.52 3.31
C CYS A 92 2.50 1.02 2.29
N ASP A 93 3.31 1.91 1.73
CA ASP A 93 4.35 1.58 0.74
C ASP A 93 5.41 0.65 1.33
N ARG A 94 5.88 0.93 2.56
CA ARG A 94 6.81 0.05 3.28
C ARG A 94 6.19 -1.32 3.59
N MET A 95 4.91 -1.36 3.93
CA MET A 95 4.19 -2.62 4.16
C MET A 95 4.03 -3.41 2.85
N PHE A 96 3.72 -2.74 1.74
CA PHE A 96 3.68 -3.36 0.42
C PHE A 96 5.04 -3.97 0.04
N ASP A 97 6.14 -3.21 0.20
CA ASP A 97 7.50 -3.69 -0.01
C ASP A 97 7.84 -4.89 0.88
N ARG A 98 7.28 -4.94 2.09
CA ARG A 98 7.50 -6.03 3.04
C ARG A 98 6.74 -7.30 2.68
N ILE A 99 5.50 -7.18 2.19
CA ILE A 99 4.64 -8.29 1.76
C ILE A 99 5.11 -8.82 0.41
N TRP A 100 5.41 -7.90 -0.52
CA TRP A 100 5.85 -8.19 -1.87
C TRP A 100 7.20 -7.53 -2.18
N PRO A 101 8.30 -8.11 -1.67
CA PRO A 101 9.63 -7.57 -1.91
C PRO A 101 9.99 -7.67 -3.39
N ARG A 102 10.75 -6.68 -3.89
CA ARG A 102 11.40 -6.79 -5.20
C ARG A 102 12.35 -7.98 -5.21
N THR A 103 12.34 -8.74 -6.29
CA THR A 103 13.28 -9.84 -6.53
C THR A 103 14.38 -9.41 -7.48
N THR A 104 15.51 -10.11 -7.47
CA THR A 104 16.71 -9.79 -8.28
C THR A 104 16.49 -9.80 -9.80
N GLY A 105 15.29 -10.20 -10.27
CA GLY A 105 14.86 -10.23 -11.66
C GLY A 105 13.85 -9.15 -12.06
N ASP A 106 13.45 -8.27 -11.13
CA ASP A 106 12.48 -7.20 -11.39
C ASP A 106 13.13 -5.91 -11.92
N ASP A 107 14.41 -5.92 -12.29
CA ASP A 107 15.08 -4.77 -12.91
C ASP A 107 14.82 -4.78 -14.43
N PRO A 108 14.04 -3.83 -14.96
CA PRO A 108 13.74 -3.77 -16.40
C PRO A 108 14.96 -3.40 -17.26
N ASN A 109 16.10 -3.07 -16.66
CA ASN A 109 17.34 -2.70 -17.36
C ASN A 109 18.40 -3.82 -17.41
N ARG A 110 18.03 -5.06 -17.07
CA ARG A 110 18.93 -6.22 -17.11
C ARG A 110 18.76 -7.08 -18.36
#